data_AF-A0A6C0H6P4-F1
#
_entry.id   AF-A0A6C0H6P4-F1
#
_cell.length_a   1.000
_cell.length_b   1.000
_cell.length_c   1.000
_cell.angle_alpha   90.00
_cell.angle_beta   90.00
_cell.angle_gamma   90.00
#
_symmetry.space_group_name_H-M   'P 1'
#
loop_
_entity.id
_entity.type
_entity.pdbx_description
1 polymer ?
#
loop_
_entity_poly.entity_id
_entity_poly.type
_entity_poly.pdbx_seq_one_letter_code
_entity_poly.pdbx_strand_id
1 'polypeptide(L)'
;MSVHCMFCESEFSQKFNLERHLKQNKCKAFEALSAYDVYKKMEKEVQAKVEKAQEDFRELNVHGDQNNVLINSSQNFFNINIEIQVNPVNRLDTSVIEPSKMKFLIEKYIMDERGKLKAKDKDTINILLSDYVKTMICDKEHPENIPVKYISKKPPTYNIVYENEDGKVVNIIKGLRDTCELLSDPVLNALKRKLKECVVEVKDQATCNFDCALKELRKELNKENVKRALSSVLQNDILHDIEMKLSVTKVSGEYS
;
A
#
# COMPACT_ATOMS: atom_id res chain seq x y z
N MET A 1 6.40 -36.97 -1.57
CA MET A 1 7.43 -35.97 -1.93
C MET A 1 8.74 -36.70 -2.08
N SER A 2 9.34 -36.64 -3.26
CA SER A 2 10.69 -37.14 -3.50
C SER A 2 11.73 -36.06 -3.22
N VAL A 3 12.91 -36.46 -2.77
CA VAL A 3 14.02 -35.58 -2.41
C VAL A 3 15.17 -35.87 -3.38
N HIS A 4 15.74 -34.84 -3.98
CA HIS A 4 16.76 -34.99 -5.02
C HIS A 4 18.15 -34.65 -4.48
N CYS A 5 19.19 -35.32 -4.99
CA CYS A 5 20.57 -34.92 -4.73
C CYS A 5 20.98 -33.77 -5.67
N MET A 6 21.40 -32.64 -5.12
CA MET A 6 21.82 -31.46 -5.90
C MET A 6 23.10 -31.67 -6.72
N PHE A 7 23.87 -32.72 -6.44
CA PHE A 7 25.15 -32.98 -7.11
C PHE A 7 25.02 -33.95 -8.29
N CYS A 8 24.23 -35.02 -8.14
CA CYS A 8 24.06 -36.07 -9.15
C CYS A 8 22.62 -36.26 -9.65
N GLU A 9 21.70 -35.40 -9.22
CA GLU A 9 20.28 -35.36 -9.63
C GLU A 9 19.49 -36.66 -9.35
N SER A 10 20.06 -37.58 -8.58
CA SER A 10 19.39 -38.82 -8.20
C SER A 10 18.21 -38.52 -7.28
N GLU A 11 17.09 -39.18 -7.54
CA GLU A 11 15.85 -39.03 -6.79
C GLU A 11 15.76 -40.07 -5.66
N PHE A 12 15.33 -39.62 -4.48
CA PHE A 12 15.19 -40.45 -3.29
C PHE A 12 13.78 -40.33 -2.73
N SER A 13 13.19 -41.47 -2.36
CA SER A 13 11.84 -41.52 -1.78
C SER A 13 11.75 -40.91 -0.36
N GLN A 14 12.88 -40.81 0.36
CA GLN A 14 12.94 -40.34 1.75
C GLN A 14 14.24 -39.56 2.00
N LYS A 15 14.16 -38.52 2.86
CA LYS A 15 15.30 -37.68 3.25
C LYS A 15 16.47 -38.48 3.81
N PHE A 16 16.20 -39.50 4.63
CA PHE A 16 17.22 -40.38 5.20
C PHE A 16 18.08 -41.07 4.12
N ASN A 17 17.50 -41.45 2.99
CA ASN A 17 18.24 -42.10 1.91
C ASN A 17 19.19 -41.14 1.19
N LEU A 18 18.79 -39.88 1.02
CA LEU A 18 19.67 -38.82 0.53
C LEU A 18 20.80 -38.53 1.52
N GLU A 19 20.49 -38.40 2.81
CA GLU A 19 21.52 -38.19 3.84
C GLU A 19 22.54 -39.32 3.88
N ARG A 20 22.08 -40.57 3.76
CA ARG A 20 22.95 -41.73 3.66
C ARG A 20 23.79 -41.71 2.38
N HIS A 21 23.21 -41.32 1.24
CA HIS A 21 23.91 -41.18 -0.03
C HIS A 21 25.07 -40.17 0.05
N LEU A 22 24.85 -39.03 0.70
CA LEU A 22 25.87 -38.00 0.90
C LEU A 22 26.90 -38.40 1.96
N LYS A 23 26.48 -38.86 3.15
CA LYS A 23 27.38 -39.23 4.25
C LYS A 23 28.27 -40.43 3.95
N GLN A 24 27.80 -41.36 3.13
CA GLN A 24 28.57 -42.54 2.74
C GLN A 24 29.40 -42.32 1.47
N ASN A 25 29.55 -41.07 1.00
CA ASN A 25 30.27 -40.72 -0.24
C ASN A 25 29.83 -41.55 -1.46
N LYS A 26 28.55 -41.93 -1.52
CA LYS A 26 27.99 -42.71 -2.64
C LYS A 26 27.59 -41.83 -3.82
N CYS A 27 27.76 -40.51 -3.69
CA CYS A 27 27.49 -39.57 -4.76
C CYS A 27 28.66 -39.55 -5.75
N LYS A 28 28.47 -40.22 -6.88
CA LYS A 28 29.47 -40.28 -7.97
C LYS A 28 29.84 -38.91 -8.54
N ALA A 29 28.99 -37.89 -8.33
CA ALA A 29 29.32 -36.53 -8.75
C ALA A 29 30.57 -35.98 -8.03
N PHE A 30 30.88 -36.43 -6.81
CA PHE A 30 32.09 -36.01 -6.11
C PHE A 30 33.38 -36.57 -6.73
N GLU A 31 33.30 -37.60 -7.58
CA GLU A 31 34.46 -38.11 -8.32
C GLU A 31 34.82 -37.20 -9.51
N ALA A 32 33.86 -36.42 -10.00
CA ALA A 32 34.00 -35.58 -11.21
C ALA A 32 34.01 -34.07 -10.93
N LEU A 33 33.63 -33.62 -9.73
CA LEU A 33 33.54 -32.22 -9.36
C LEU A 33 34.78 -31.76 -8.60
N SER A 34 35.35 -30.61 -8.97
CA SER A 34 36.37 -29.96 -8.15
C SER A 34 35.75 -29.33 -6.90
N ALA A 35 36.58 -29.03 -5.90
CA ALA A 35 36.14 -28.29 -4.71
C ALA A 35 35.50 -26.93 -5.07
N TYR A 36 35.98 -26.30 -6.14
CA TYR A 36 35.42 -25.05 -6.65
C TYR A 36 34.02 -25.24 -7.26
N ASP A 37 33.80 -26.33 -8.01
CA ASP A 37 32.49 -26.64 -8.59
C ASP A 37 31.45 -26.95 -7.51
N VAL A 38 31.86 -27.62 -6.44
CA VAL A 38 31.04 -27.87 -5.26
C VAL A 38 30.65 -26.54 -4.60
N TYR A 39 31.63 -25.66 -4.35
CA TYR A 39 31.38 -24.33 -3.76
C TYR A 39 30.38 -23.52 -4.59
N LYS A 40 30.59 -23.43 -5.91
CA LYS A 40 29.73 -22.64 -6.81
C LYS A 40 28.30 -23.18 -6.88
N LYS A 41 28.11 -24.50 -6.83
CA LYS A 41 26.77 -25.11 -6.77
C LYS A 41 26.06 -24.81 -5.44
N MET A 42 26.79 -24.84 -4.32
CA MET A 42 26.24 -24.49 -3.01
C MET A 42 25.87 -23.00 -2.93
N GLU A 43 26.74 -22.12 -3.43
CA GLU A 43 26.50 -20.67 -3.50
C GLU A 43 25.24 -20.35 -4.31
N LYS A 44 25.07 -20.98 -5.48
CA LYS A 44 23.86 -20.82 -6.31
C LYS A 44 22.59 -21.28 -5.58
N GLU A 45 22.64 -22.37 -4.82
CA GLU A 45 21.49 -22.84 -4.04
C GLU A 45 21.16 -21.92 -2.86
N VAL A 46 22.19 -21.39 -2.18
CA VAL A 46 21.99 -20.42 -1.09
C VAL A 46 21.38 -19.14 -1.66
N GLN A 47 21.90 -18.63 -2.78
CA GLN A 47 21.38 -17.44 -3.45
C GLN A 47 19.92 -17.63 -3.86
N ALA A 48 19.56 -18.76 -4.46
CA ALA A 48 18.18 -19.06 -4.83
C ALA A 48 17.24 -19.14 -3.60
N LYS A 49 17.73 -19.67 -2.47
CA LYS A 49 16.96 -19.68 -1.21
C LYS A 49 16.81 -18.28 -0.61
N VAL A 50 17.83 -17.44 -0.73
CA VAL A 50 17.78 -16.04 -0.29
C VAL A 50 16.82 -15.23 -1.15
N GLU A 51 16.89 -15.35 -2.47
CA GLU A 51 15.97 -14.69 -3.41
C GLU A 51 14.53 -15.12 -3.15
N LYS A 52 14.28 -16.42 -3.00
CA LYS A 52 12.97 -16.93 -2.64
C LYS A 52 12.49 -16.40 -1.29
N ALA A 53 13.35 -16.38 -0.26
CA ALA A 53 12.99 -15.82 1.04
C ALA A 53 12.73 -14.31 0.98
N GLN A 54 13.41 -13.57 0.09
CA GLN A 54 13.16 -12.15 -0.14
C GLN A 54 11.85 -11.92 -0.90
N GLU A 55 11.49 -12.77 -1.86
CA GLU A 55 10.17 -12.76 -2.51
C GLU A 55 9.07 -13.08 -1.49
N ASP A 56 9.22 -14.15 -0.71
CA ASP A 56 8.32 -14.51 0.39
C ASP A 56 8.19 -13.33 1.38
N PHE A 57 9.28 -12.61 1.69
CA PHE A 57 9.25 -11.44 2.57
C PHE A 57 8.61 -10.19 1.93
N ARG A 58 8.73 -10.01 0.61
CA ARG A 58 8.03 -8.95 -0.13
C ARG A 58 6.53 -9.21 -0.18
N GLU A 59 6.09 -10.46 -0.28
CA GLU A 59 4.68 -10.84 -0.12
C GLU A 59 4.17 -10.60 1.32
N LEU A 60 5.07 -10.62 2.32
CA LEU A 60 4.75 -10.30 3.72
C LEU A 60 4.69 -8.79 4.04
N ASN A 61 5.01 -7.91 3.09
CA ASN A 61 4.88 -6.46 3.32
C ASN A 61 3.40 -6.04 3.31
N VAL A 62 2.89 -5.84 4.54
CA VAL A 62 1.93 -4.82 4.96
C VAL A 62 0.52 -4.96 4.39
N HIS A 63 -0.24 -5.90 4.99
CA HIS A 63 -1.70 -5.91 4.90
C HIS A 63 -2.26 -5.05 6.03
N GLY A 64 -2.73 -3.85 5.69
CA GLY A 64 -3.33 -2.90 6.61
C GLY A 64 -4.73 -3.31 7.09
N ASP A 65 -4.88 -4.48 7.72
CA ASP A 65 -5.90 -4.77 8.75
C ASP A 65 -5.87 -6.18 9.38
N GLN A 66 -4.86 -7.00 9.08
CA GLN A 66 -4.66 -8.28 9.75
C GLN A 66 -3.22 -8.39 10.26
N ASN A 67 -3.06 -8.14 11.55
CA ASN A 67 -1.78 -8.24 12.27
C ASN A 67 -1.38 -9.70 12.56
N ASN A 68 -1.41 -10.58 11.55
CA ASN A 68 -0.87 -11.92 11.68
C ASN A 68 0.04 -12.21 10.49
N VAL A 69 1.33 -11.92 10.69
CA VAL A 69 2.39 -12.45 9.84
C VAL A 69 2.58 -13.91 10.24
N LEU A 70 2.12 -14.85 9.40
CA LEU A 70 2.40 -16.28 9.56
C LEU A 70 3.85 -16.54 9.15
N ILE A 71 4.79 -16.32 10.09
CA ILE A 71 6.19 -16.69 9.87
C ILE A 71 6.30 -18.21 10.03
N ASN A 72 6.40 -18.93 8.91
CA ASN A 72 6.63 -20.37 8.90
C ASN A 72 8.09 -20.67 9.26
N SER A 73 8.42 -20.60 10.55
CA SER A 73 9.62 -21.24 11.09
C SER A 73 9.22 -22.56 11.71
N SER A 74 9.93 -23.62 11.34
CA SER A 74 9.68 -24.99 11.74
C SER A 74 9.33 -25.11 13.24
N GLN A 75 8.06 -25.45 13.48
CA GLN A 75 7.45 -25.92 14.74
C GLN A 75 6.92 -24.91 15.77
N ASN A 76 6.98 -23.59 15.57
CA ASN A 76 6.27 -22.66 16.48
C ASN A 76 5.61 -21.50 15.73
N PHE A 77 4.28 -21.39 15.87
CA PHE A 77 3.51 -20.25 15.40
C PHE A 77 3.68 -19.08 16.38
N PHE A 78 4.46 -18.07 16.00
CA PHE A 78 4.49 -16.81 16.71
C PHE A 78 3.53 -15.84 16.05
N ASN A 79 2.39 -15.57 16.68
CA ASN A 79 1.53 -14.45 16.29
C ASN A 79 2.18 -13.15 16.79
N ILE A 80 2.78 -12.39 15.89
CA ILE A 80 3.28 -11.05 16.18
C ILE A 80 2.17 -10.07 15.81
N ASN A 81 1.51 -9.50 16.83
CA ASN A 81 0.50 -8.47 16.63
C ASN A 81 1.20 -7.11 16.47
N ILE A 82 1.35 -6.63 15.24
CA ILE A 82 1.94 -5.30 14.95
C ILE A 82 0.80 -4.29 14.84
N GLU A 83 0.51 -3.56 15.91
CA GLU A 83 -0.50 -2.50 15.88
C GLU A 83 0.06 -1.26 15.16
N ILE A 84 -0.40 -1.02 13.92
CA ILE A 84 -0.07 0.20 13.19
C ILE A 84 -0.95 1.32 13.74
N GLN A 85 -0.32 2.35 14.31
CA GLN A 85 -1.04 3.53 14.78
C GLN A 85 -1.48 4.38 13.58
N VAL A 86 -2.78 4.39 13.31
CA VAL A 86 -3.37 5.13 12.20
C VAL A 86 -3.55 6.60 12.55
N ASN A 87 -3.14 7.49 11.64
CA ASN A 87 -3.33 8.92 11.77
C ASN A 87 -4.81 9.28 11.64
N PRO A 88 -5.37 10.13 12.52
CA PRO A 88 -6.74 10.57 12.38
C PRO A 88 -6.88 11.46 11.14
N VAL A 89 -8.06 11.47 10.53
CA VAL A 89 -8.27 12.11 9.21
C VAL A 89 -7.99 13.62 9.20
N ASN A 90 -8.12 14.29 10.35
CA ASN A 90 -7.79 15.70 10.53
C ASN A 90 -6.30 15.97 10.83
N ARG A 91 -5.47 14.92 10.98
CA ARG A 91 -4.01 14.99 11.15
C ARG A 91 -3.28 13.98 10.25
N LEU A 92 -3.78 13.76 9.04
CA LEU A 92 -3.11 12.92 8.04
C LEU A 92 -1.66 13.37 7.81
N ASP A 93 -0.76 12.40 7.72
CA ASP A 93 0.61 12.71 7.32
C ASP A 93 0.68 12.94 5.82
N THR A 94 0.75 14.21 5.43
CA THR A 94 0.86 14.56 4.02
C THR A 94 2.30 14.53 3.50
N SER A 95 3.30 14.21 4.32
CA SER A 95 4.71 14.16 3.93
C SER A 95 4.94 13.27 2.71
N VAL A 96 4.19 12.16 2.63
CA VAL A 96 4.18 11.14 1.57
C VAL A 96 3.78 11.69 0.19
N ILE A 97 3.10 12.84 0.17
CA ILE A 97 2.72 13.53 -1.06
C ILE A 97 3.86 14.44 -1.45
N GLU A 98 4.76 13.87 -2.25
CA GLU A 98 5.88 14.59 -2.80
C GLU A 98 5.42 15.63 -3.84
N PRO A 99 5.99 16.85 -3.80
CA PRO A 99 5.77 17.88 -4.83
C PRO A 99 6.01 17.41 -6.27
N SER A 100 6.97 16.51 -6.47
CA SER A 100 7.27 15.84 -7.75
C SER A 100 6.07 15.03 -8.27
N LYS A 101 5.46 14.20 -7.43
CA LYS A 101 4.24 13.42 -7.74
C LYS A 101 3.07 14.35 -8.07
N MET A 102 2.93 15.45 -7.32
CA MET A 102 1.90 16.45 -7.57
C MET A 102 2.08 17.17 -8.91
N LYS A 103 3.32 17.58 -9.23
CA LYS A 103 3.65 18.15 -10.55
C LYS A 103 3.29 17.18 -11.67
N PHE A 104 3.71 15.92 -11.55
CA PHE A 104 3.45 14.89 -12.55
C PHE A 104 1.96 14.67 -12.80
N LEU A 105 1.14 14.59 -11.75
CA LEU A 105 -0.31 14.42 -11.89
C LEU A 105 -0.97 15.64 -12.56
N ILE A 106 -0.55 16.86 -12.20
CA ILE A 106 -1.01 18.10 -12.86
C ILE A 106 -0.69 18.06 -14.35
N GLU A 107 0.55 17.74 -14.71
CA GLU A 107 0.99 17.64 -16.10
C GLU A 107 0.21 16.54 -16.85
N LYS A 108 0.04 15.36 -16.25
CA LYS A 108 -0.68 14.22 -16.84
C LYS A 108 -2.12 14.56 -17.22
N TYR A 109 -2.87 15.20 -16.31
CA TYR A 109 -4.32 15.39 -16.49
C TYR A 109 -4.67 16.74 -17.09
N ILE A 110 -3.91 17.80 -16.81
CA ILE A 110 -4.22 19.16 -17.27
C ILE A 110 -3.46 19.53 -18.53
N MET A 111 -2.35 18.85 -18.86
CA MET A 111 -1.60 19.08 -20.10
C MET A 111 -1.76 17.95 -21.13
N ASP A 112 -1.70 18.32 -22.40
CA ASP A 112 -1.63 17.41 -23.54
C ASP A 112 -0.20 16.90 -23.78
N GLU A 113 -0.04 15.94 -24.69
CA GLU A 113 1.26 15.35 -25.04
C GLU A 113 2.26 16.37 -25.62
N ARG A 114 1.77 17.56 -25.98
CA ARG A 114 2.56 18.68 -26.50
C ARG A 114 2.80 19.77 -25.44
N GLY A 115 2.42 19.52 -24.19
CA GLY A 115 2.58 20.42 -23.05
C GLY A 115 1.62 21.61 -23.04
N LYS A 116 0.53 21.59 -23.83
CA LYS A 116 -0.52 22.62 -23.81
C LYS A 116 -1.66 22.22 -22.88
N LEU A 117 -2.44 23.19 -22.41
CA LEU A 117 -3.62 22.91 -21.60
C LEU A 117 -4.65 22.08 -22.38
N LYS A 118 -5.05 20.93 -21.83
CA LYS A 118 -6.16 20.12 -22.33
C LYS A 118 -7.47 20.90 -22.21
N ALA A 119 -8.41 20.63 -23.13
CA ALA A 119 -9.77 21.12 -23.01
C ALA A 119 -10.38 20.58 -21.71
N LYS A 120 -10.91 21.50 -20.90
CA LYS A 120 -11.36 21.23 -19.53
C LYS A 120 -12.74 20.57 -19.56
N ASP A 121 -12.83 19.34 -19.09
CA ASP A 121 -14.08 18.73 -18.66
C ASP A 121 -14.04 18.45 -17.15
N LYS A 122 -15.22 18.38 -16.53
CA LYS A 122 -15.37 18.20 -15.08
C LYS A 122 -14.87 16.83 -14.60
N ASP A 123 -14.83 15.84 -15.48
CA ASP A 123 -14.45 14.47 -15.13
C ASP A 123 -12.94 14.36 -15.00
N THR A 124 -12.18 15.02 -15.88
CA THR A 124 -10.71 15.10 -15.78
C THR A 124 -10.25 15.67 -14.42
N ILE A 125 -10.88 16.74 -13.94
CA ILE A 125 -10.58 17.33 -12.63
C ILE A 125 -10.96 16.37 -11.50
N ASN A 126 -12.11 15.71 -11.62
CA ASN A 126 -12.55 14.77 -10.60
C ASN A 126 -11.59 13.58 -10.49
N ILE A 127 -11.10 13.05 -11.62
CA ILE A 127 -10.10 11.97 -11.64
C ILE A 127 -8.80 12.43 -10.98
N LEU A 128 -8.28 13.61 -11.35
CA LEU A 128 -7.08 14.18 -10.73
C LEU A 128 -7.23 14.30 -9.20
N LEU A 129 -8.36 14.85 -8.73
CA LEU A 129 -8.62 15.00 -7.31
C LEU A 129 -8.81 13.65 -6.61
N SER A 130 -9.45 12.67 -7.26
CA SER A 130 -9.60 11.31 -6.74
C SER A 130 -8.24 10.63 -6.55
N ASP A 131 -7.32 10.77 -7.50
CA ASP A 131 -5.96 10.22 -7.39
C ASP A 131 -5.23 10.80 -6.16
N TYR A 132 -5.34 12.11 -5.90
CA TYR A 132 -4.76 12.69 -4.69
C TYR A 132 -5.48 12.29 -3.40
N VAL A 133 -6.81 12.22 -3.43
CA VAL A 133 -7.57 11.80 -2.25
C VAL A 133 -7.18 10.37 -1.90
N LYS A 134 -7.02 9.50 -2.91
CA LYS A 134 -6.59 8.12 -2.75
C LYS A 134 -5.23 8.02 -2.05
N THR A 135 -4.23 8.80 -2.48
CA THR A 135 -2.92 8.84 -1.81
C THR A 135 -2.97 9.45 -0.41
N MET A 136 -4.02 10.18 -0.05
CA MET A 136 -4.20 10.75 1.29
C MET A 136 -4.88 9.81 2.28
N ILE A 137 -5.87 9.02 1.84
CA ILE A 137 -6.78 8.32 2.76
C ILE A 137 -6.82 6.80 2.58
N CYS A 138 -6.18 6.28 1.54
CA CYS A 138 -6.13 4.85 1.26
C CYS A 138 -4.88 4.46 0.45
N ASP A 139 -3.73 5.02 0.81
CA ASP A 139 -2.44 4.61 0.25
C ASP A 139 -1.97 3.31 0.90
N LYS A 140 -1.76 2.27 0.09
CA LYS A 140 -1.34 0.95 0.57
C LYS A 140 0.11 0.92 1.01
N GLU A 141 0.95 1.81 0.48
CA GLU A 141 2.35 1.93 0.90
C GLU A 141 2.50 2.61 2.26
N HIS A 142 1.48 3.38 2.66
CA HIS A 142 1.43 4.18 3.88
C HIS A 142 0.19 3.81 4.73
N PRO A 143 0.19 2.64 5.40
CA PRO A 143 -0.93 2.14 6.18
C PRO A 143 -1.34 3.08 7.33
N GLU A 144 -0.42 3.91 7.82
CA GLU A 144 -0.68 4.98 8.80
C GLU A 144 -1.67 6.04 8.27
N ASN A 145 -1.82 6.17 6.95
CA ASN A 145 -2.74 7.09 6.28
C ASN A 145 -4.00 6.39 5.74
N ILE A 146 -4.45 5.32 6.42
CA ILE A 146 -5.72 4.65 6.13
C ILE A 146 -6.75 4.96 7.25
N PRO A 147 -7.21 6.21 7.40
CA PRO A 147 -8.16 6.57 8.46
C PRO A 147 -9.58 6.09 8.18
N VAL A 148 -9.90 5.64 6.96
CA VAL A 148 -11.25 5.25 6.56
C VAL A 148 -11.29 3.80 6.07
N LYS A 149 -12.23 3.04 6.64
CA LYS A 149 -12.54 1.67 6.23
C LYS A 149 -14.04 1.47 6.13
N TYR A 150 -14.52 0.61 5.24
CA TYR A 150 -15.95 0.34 5.14
C TYR A 150 -16.39 -0.79 6.09
N ILE A 151 -17.63 -0.69 6.57
CA ILE A 151 -18.27 -1.68 7.44
C ILE A 151 -19.28 -2.51 6.65
N SER A 152 -20.18 -1.83 5.91
CA SER A 152 -21.19 -2.47 5.07
C SER A 152 -21.23 -1.83 3.69
N LYS A 153 -21.51 -2.64 2.66
CA LYS A 153 -21.70 -2.20 1.27
C LYS A 153 -23.11 -1.69 1.00
N LYS A 154 -24.12 -2.12 1.77
CA LYS A 154 -25.54 -1.80 1.54
C LYS A 154 -26.28 -1.65 2.88
N PRO A 155 -26.65 -0.41 3.30
CA PRO A 155 -26.16 0.85 2.75
C PRO A 155 -24.65 1.03 3.00
N PRO A 156 -23.92 1.76 2.13
CA PRO A 156 -22.51 2.06 2.34
C PRO A 156 -22.28 2.79 3.66
N THR A 157 -21.49 2.18 4.53
CA THR A 157 -21.14 2.71 5.86
C THR A 157 -19.65 2.56 6.11
N TYR A 158 -19.06 3.55 6.78
CA TYR A 158 -17.63 3.67 6.96
C TYR A 158 -17.28 3.95 8.42
N ASN A 159 -16.21 3.33 8.89
CA ASN A 159 -15.50 3.70 10.10
C ASN A 159 -14.42 4.73 9.77
N ILE A 160 -14.33 5.78 10.59
CA ILE A 160 -13.43 6.89 10.39
C ILE A 160 -12.67 7.12 11.69
N VAL A 161 -11.34 7.09 11.62
CA VAL A 161 -10.45 7.50 12.70
C VAL A 161 -10.39 9.02 12.71
N TYR A 162 -10.82 9.65 13.80
CA TYR A 162 -10.95 11.10 13.92
C TYR A 162 -10.46 11.57 15.29
N GLU A 163 -9.79 12.72 15.35
CA GLU A 163 -9.42 13.34 16.62
C GLU A 163 -10.43 14.41 17.01
N ASN A 164 -11.06 14.24 18.18
CA ASN A 164 -12.05 15.19 18.69
C ASN A 164 -11.40 16.49 19.21
N GLU A 165 -12.22 17.44 19.63
CA GLU A 165 -11.76 18.75 20.15
C GLU A 165 -10.90 18.62 21.42
N ASP A 166 -11.06 17.55 22.19
CA ASP A 166 -10.25 17.24 23.38
C ASP A 166 -8.88 16.61 23.02
N GLY A 167 -8.56 16.44 21.74
CA GLY A 167 -7.33 15.81 21.27
C GLY A 167 -7.33 14.28 21.38
N LYS A 168 -8.49 13.66 21.64
CA LYS A 168 -8.64 12.21 21.74
C LYS A 168 -9.02 11.60 20.39
N VAL A 169 -8.28 10.56 20.00
CA VAL A 169 -8.60 9.76 18.81
C VAL A 169 -9.79 8.85 19.11
N VAL A 170 -10.82 8.95 18.27
CA VAL A 170 -12.07 8.18 18.35
C VAL A 170 -12.42 7.60 16.99
N ASN A 171 -13.23 6.53 17.00
CA ASN A 171 -13.81 5.93 15.82
C ASN A 171 -15.23 6.44 15.61
N ILE A 172 -15.53 6.97 14.43
CA ILE A 172 -16.84 7.50 14.06
C ILE A 172 -17.41 6.66 12.91
N ILE A 173 -18.63 6.16 13.06
CA ILE A 173 -19.34 5.42 12.01
C ILE A 173 -20.33 6.34 11.30
N LYS A 174 -20.20 6.46 9.98
CA LYS A 174 -21.05 7.33 9.15
C LYS A 174 -21.43 6.66 7.83
N GLY A 175 -22.54 7.10 7.24
CA GLY A 175 -22.91 6.74 5.86
C GLY A 175 -22.13 7.58 4.85
N LEU A 176 -22.10 7.15 3.59
CA LEU A 176 -21.33 7.78 2.50
C LEU A 176 -21.38 9.32 2.49
N ARG A 177 -22.60 9.90 2.53
CA ARG A 177 -22.77 11.36 2.43
C ARG A 177 -22.11 12.09 3.60
N ASP A 178 -22.32 11.60 4.82
CA ASP A 178 -21.77 12.21 6.03
C ASP A 178 -20.27 11.99 6.13
N THR A 179 -19.77 10.84 5.67
CA THR A 179 -18.33 10.59 5.52
C THR A 179 -17.70 11.62 4.58
N CYS A 180 -18.27 11.84 3.39
CA CYS A 180 -17.77 12.87 2.47
C CYS A 180 -17.79 14.27 3.09
N GLU A 181 -18.83 14.62 3.86
CA GLU A 181 -18.89 15.91 4.54
C GLU A 181 -17.75 16.07 5.55
N LEU A 182 -17.58 15.07 6.44
CA LEU A 182 -16.58 15.09 7.50
C LEU A 182 -15.14 15.19 6.95
N LEU A 183 -14.87 14.49 5.83
CA LEU A 183 -13.54 14.43 5.23
C LEU A 183 -13.21 15.64 4.35
N SER A 184 -14.22 16.35 3.85
CA SER A 184 -14.02 17.35 2.80
C SER A 184 -13.11 18.51 3.20
N ASP A 185 -13.26 19.05 4.41
CA ASP A 185 -12.42 20.17 4.88
C ASP A 185 -10.97 19.74 5.21
N PRO A 186 -10.71 18.65 5.95
CA PRO A 186 -9.36 18.13 6.15
C PRO A 186 -8.59 17.88 4.85
N VAL A 187 -9.22 17.18 3.91
CA VAL A 187 -8.60 16.83 2.61
C VAL A 187 -8.38 18.10 1.77
N LEU A 188 -9.35 19.01 1.72
CA LEU A 188 -9.21 20.27 0.99
C LEU A 188 -8.03 21.11 1.52
N ASN A 189 -7.88 21.19 2.84
CA ASN A 189 -6.80 21.94 3.48
C ASN A 189 -5.44 21.28 3.22
N ALA A 190 -5.36 19.96 3.31
CA ALA A 190 -4.16 19.19 2.97
C ALA A 190 -3.73 19.43 1.51
N LEU A 191 -4.67 19.35 0.56
CA LEU A 191 -4.40 19.60 -0.87
C LEU A 191 -3.93 21.03 -1.11
N LYS A 192 -4.59 22.03 -0.50
CA LYS A 192 -4.19 23.44 -0.64
C LYS A 192 -2.79 23.69 -0.09
N ARG A 193 -2.42 23.07 1.04
CA ARG A 193 -1.09 23.16 1.62
C ARG A 193 -0.05 22.56 0.68
N LYS A 194 -0.27 21.32 0.22
CA LYS A 194 0.65 20.62 -0.69
C LYS A 194 0.81 21.32 -2.04
N LEU A 195 -0.27 21.90 -2.56
CA LEU A 195 -0.20 22.70 -3.79
C LEU A 195 0.67 23.95 -3.61
N LYS A 196 0.67 24.57 -2.43
CA LYS A 196 1.57 25.70 -2.14
C LYS A 196 3.03 25.24 -2.08
N GLU A 197 3.31 24.13 -1.40
CA GLU A 197 4.65 23.52 -1.34
C GLU A 197 5.17 23.20 -2.75
N CYS A 198 4.34 22.58 -3.59
CA CYS A 198 4.66 22.28 -4.97
C CYS A 198 5.06 23.54 -5.76
N VAL A 199 4.29 24.62 -5.65
CA VAL A 199 4.62 25.90 -6.33
C VAL A 199 5.96 26.47 -5.87
N VAL A 200 6.32 26.31 -4.59
CA VAL A 200 7.59 26.81 -4.06
C VAL A 200 8.77 26.02 -4.63
N GLU A 201 8.69 24.68 -4.61
CA GLU A 201 9.79 23.82 -5.05
C GLU A 201 10.03 23.86 -6.56
N VAL A 202 8.95 23.95 -7.35
CA VAL A 202 9.06 23.89 -8.82
C VAL A 202 9.22 25.28 -9.46
N LYS A 203 9.34 26.34 -8.65
CA LYS A 203 9.32 27.74 -9.10
C LYS A 203 10.36 28.04 -10.18
N ASP A 204 11.55 27.44 -10.09
CA ASP A 204 12.65 27.65 -11.05
C ASP A 204 12.56 26.72 -12.28
N GLN A 205 11.66 25.73 -12.25
CA GLN A 205 11.42 24.76 -13.33
C GLN A 205 10.03 24.92 -13.97
N ALA A 206 9.25 25.88 -13.49
CA ALA A 206 7.88 26.07 -13.92
C ALA A 206 7.85 26.70 -15.31
N THR A 207 7.21 26.00 -16.25
CA THR A 207 6.89 26.58 -17.55
C THR A 207 5.66 27.48 -17.42
N CYS A 208 5.49 28.45 -18.33
CA CYS A 208 4.28 29.29 -18.37
C CYS A 208 2.99 28.44 -18.41
N ASN A 209 3.04 27.25 -19.03
CA ASN A 209 1.91 26.32 -19.10
C ASN A 209 1.60 25.67 -17.74
N PHE A 210 2.63 25.35 -16.95
CA PHE A 210 2.47 24.81 -15.60
C PHE A 210 1.84 25.83 -14.65
N ASP A 211 2.27 27.09 -14.72
CA ASP A 211 1.65 28.16 -13.94
C ASP A 211 0.17 28.37 -14.30
N CYS A 212 -0.18 28.26 -15.58
CA CYS A 212 -1.57 28.32 -16.00
C CYS A 212 -2.39 27.14 -15.48
N ALA A 213 -1.84 25.91 -15.56
CA ALA A 213 -2.48 24.70 -15.04
C ALA A 213 -2.72 24.81 -13.52
N LEU A 214 -1.74 25.31 -12.77
CA LEU A 214 -1.85 25.56 -11.33
C LEU A 214 -2.95 26.56 -10.98
N LYS A 215 -3.02 27.68 -11.72
CA LYS A 215 -4.08 28.69 -11.49
C LYS A 215 -5.47 28.10 -11.71
N GLU A 216 -5.63 27.27 -12.73
CA GLU A 216 -6.90 26.60 -13.00
C GLU A 216 -7.24 25.56 -11.94
N LEU A 217 -6.28 24.72 -11.54
CA LEU A 217 -6.49 23.74 -10.46
C LEU A 217 -6.90 24.44 -9.16
N ARG A 218 -6.30 25.58 -8.82
CA ARG A 218 -6.68 26.36 -7.63
C ARG A 218 -8.13 26.84 -7.64
N LYS A 219 -8.69 27.17 -8.81
CA LYS A 219 -10.10 27.57 -8.94
C LYS A 219 -11.05 26.40 -8.70
N GLU A 220 -10.65 25.21 -9.13
CA GLU A 220 -11.44 23.98 -9.03
C GLU A 220 -11.26 23.25 -7.69
N LEU A 221 -10.22 23.60 -6.93
CA LEU A 221 -9.97 23.06 -5.60
C LEU A 221 -10.91 23.69 -4.55
N ASN A 222 -12.17 23.27 -4.58
CA ASN A 222 -13.25 23.68 -3.69
C ASN A 222 -13.92 22.47 -3.02
N LYS A 223 -14.71 22.74 -1.97
CA LYS A 223 -15.33 21.70 -1.13
C LYS A 223 -16.23 20.75 -1.92
N GLU A 224 -16.99 21.26 -2.89
CA GLU A 224 -17.92 20.45 -3.70
C GLU A 224 -17.18 19.48 -4.63
N ASN A 225 -16.11 19.93 -5.28
CA ASN A 225 -15.28 19.05 -6.12
C ASN A 225 -14.53 18.01 -5.28
N VAL A 226 -14.05 18.38 -4.08
CA VAL A 226 -13.43 17.42 -3.14
C VAL A 226 -14.45 16.39 -2.66
N LYS A 227 -15.69 16.77 -2.34
CA LYS A 227 -16.77 15.82 -1.99
C LYS A 227 -17.06 14.84 -3.12
N ARG A 228 -17.05 15.30 -4.38
CA ARG A 228 -17.26 14.44 -5.54
C ARG A 228 -16.13 13.43 -5.71
N ALA A 229 -14.88 13.88 -5.57
CA ALA A 229 -13.71 13.02 -5.60
C ALA A 229 -13.73 11.99 -4.45
N LEU A 230 -14.03 12.43 -3.22
CA LEU A 230 -14.21 11.58 -2.04
C LEU A 230 -15.29 10.53 -2.26
N SER A 231 -16.45 10.91 -2.79
CA SER A 231 -17.53 9.96 -3.09
C SER A 231 -17.06 8.90 -4.08
N SER A 232 -16.31 9.31 -5.10
CA SER A 232 -15.75 8.41 -6.10
C SER A 232 -14.76 7.42 -5.47
N VAL A 233 -13.79 7.91 -4.69
CA VAL A 233 -12.80 7.06 -4.00
C VAL A 233 -13.47 6.11 -3.00
N LEU A 234 -14.41 6.61 -2.19
CA LEU A 234 -15.10 5.80 -1.19
C LEU A 234 -15.91 4.68 -1.85
N GLN A 235 -16.62 4.97 -2.93
CA GLN A 235 -17.48 3.99 -3.61
C GLN A 235 -16.68 3.04 -4.50
N ASN A 236 -15.72 3.55 -5.28
CA ASN A 236 -15.06 2.77 -6.34
C ASN A 236 -13.81 2.05 -5.84
N ASP A 237 -13.03 2.70 -4.96
CA ASP A 237 -11.76 2.16 -4.48
C ASP A 237 -11.95 1.48 -3.11
N ILE A 238 -12.54 2.18 -2.14
CA ILE A 238 -12.60 1.69 -0.75
C ILE A 238 -13.67 0.60 -0.58
N LEU A 239 -14.90 0.81 -1.06
CA LEU A 239 -16.01 -0.13 -0.86
C LEU A 239 -15.83 -1.46 -1.60
N HIS A 240 -14.99 -1.49 -2.64
CA HIS A 240 -14.74 -2.67 -3.47
C HIS A 240 -13.46 -3.43 -3.11
N ASP A 241 -12.54 -2.81 -2.38
CA ASP A 241 -11.35 -3.48 -1.85
C ASP A 241 -11.72 -4.37 -0.65
N ILE A 242 -11.16 -5.57 -0.51
CA ILE A 242 -11.42 -6.41 0.68
C ILE A 242 -10.55 -5.98 1.86
N GLU A 243 -9.37 -5.44 1.60
CA GLU A 243 -8.40 -4.97 2.61
C GLU A 243 -8.90 -3.73 3.34
N MET A 244 -9.78 -2.97 2.69
CA MET A 244 -10.39 -1.76 3.26
C MET A 244 -11.65 -2.06 4.08
N LYS A 245 -12.00 -3.34 4.28
CA LYS A 245 -13.12 -3.75 5.12
C LYS A 245 -12.67 -3.80 6.58
N LEU A 246 -13.41 -3.11 7.45
CA LEU A 246 -13.18 -3.22 8.89
C LEU A 246 -13.44 -4.66 9.35
N SER A 247 -12.38 -5.34 9.78
CA SER A 247 -12.47 -6.70 10.29
C SER A 247 -12.92 -6.67 11.75
N VAL A 248 -14.20 -6.96 12.00
CA VAL A 248 -14.73 -7.10 13.37
C VAL A 248 -14.45 -8.52 13.84
N THR A 249 -13.38 -8.71 14.61
CA THR A 249 -13.19 -9.94 15.41
C THR A 249 -14.23 -9.92 16.52
N LYS A 250 -15.18 -10.86 16.47
CA LYS A 250 -16.00 -11.18 17.65
C LYS A 250 -15.04 -11.63 18.74
N VAL A 251 -14.81 -10.79 19.74
CA VAL A 251 -14.33 -11.30 21.03
C VAL A 251 -15.47 -12.14 21.57
N SER A 252 -15.38 -13.46 21.39
CA SER A 252 -16.22 -14.41 22.12
C SER A 252 -15.82 -14.31 23.59
N GLY A 253 -16.42 -13.34 24.28
CA GLY A 253 -16.42 -13.29 25.73
C GLY A 253 -17.22 -14.49 26.23
N GLU A 254 -16.50 -15.51 26.69
CA GLU A 254 -17.01 -16.49 27.63
C GLU A 254 -17.45 -15.74 28.88
N TYR A 255 -18.75 -15.47 28.99
CA TYR A 255 -19.35 -15.20 30.29
C TYR A 255 -19.49 -16.57 30.97
N SER A 256 -18.59 -16.84 31.92
CA SER A 256 -18.78 -17.82 33.00
C SER A 256 -19.26 -17.09 34.25
#